data_AF-A0A3M2C5J2-F1
#
_entry.id   AF-A0A3M2C5J2-F1
#
_cell.length_a   1.000
_cell.length_b   1.000
_cell.length_c   1.000
_cell.angle_alpha   90.00
_cell.angle_beta   90.00
_cell.angle_gamma   90.00
#
_symmetry.space_group_name_H-M   'P 1'
#
loop_
_entity.id
_entity.type
_entity.pdbx_description
1 polymer ?
#
loop_
_entity_poly.entity_id
_entity_poly.type
_entity_poly.pdbx_seq_one_letter_code
_entity_poly.pdbx_strand_id
1 'polypeptide(L)'
;VVHRVLERFDLTAEPTAELRRQRRLIAHYARRAAAPGEEEAVAARARELLRRFAGGDLFPHFLALAPRVVARELPVLLPPAADGGEATEEGAVGFVSGTLDLVYRDGDALVIADYKTDAVDGGELAAHARRYAAQGRAYAAALTQAFALRRPPRFELWYLNAGRVVLPSAAGR
;
A
#
# COMPACT_ATOMS: atom_id res chain seq x y z
N VAL A 1 -3.94 -8.75 -7.16
CA VAL A 1 -4.55 -8.16 -8.38
C VAL A 1 -4.85 -6.66 -8.24
N VAL A 2 -5.58 -6.20 -7.22
CA VAL A 2 -5.94 -4.77 -7.09
C VAL A 2 -4.72 -3.86 -6.93
N HIS A 3 -3.69 -4.29 -6.20
CA HIS A 3 -2.41 -3.58 -6.10
C HIS A 3 -1.82 -3.27 -7.50
N ARG A 4 -1.74 -4.29 -8.36
CA ARG A 4 -1.30 -4.15 -9.76
C ARG A 4 -2.16 -3.19 -10.57
N VAL A 5 -3.48 -3.16 -10.33
CA VAL A 5 -4.38 -2.18 -10.95
C VAL A 5 -4.00 -0.76 -10.52
N LEU A 6 -3.81 -0.52 -9.22
CA LEU A 6 -3.50 0.81 -8.69
C LEU A 6 -2.08 1.28 -9.04
N GLU A 7 -1.12 0.36 -9.11
CA GLU A 7 0.23 0.61 -9.64
C GLU A 7 0.19 1.09 -11.09
N ARG A 8 -0.61 0.41 -11.92
CA ARG A 8 -0.67 0.66 -13.37
C ARG A 8 -1.74 1.65 -13.78
N PHE A 9 -2.48 2.21 -12.83
CA PHE A 9 -3.50 3.21 -13.09
C PHE A 9 -2.85 4.47 -13.67
N ASP A 10 -3.27 4.89 -14.85
CA ASP A 10 -2.84 6.16 -15.42
C ASP A 10 -3.57 7.32 -14.74
N LEU A 11 -2.87 7.98 -13.81
CA LEU A 11 -3.40 9.12 -13.05
C LEU A 11 -3.50 10.41 -13.87
N THR A 12 -2.99 10.43 -15.10
CA THR A 12 -3.06 11.58 -16.02
C THR A 12 -4.17 11.45 -17.06
N ALA A 13 -4.73 10.25 -17.23
CA ALA A 13 -5.83 9.98 -18.14
C ALA A 13 -7.20 10.41 -17.56
N GLU A 14 -8.22 10.47 -18.42
CA GLU A 14 -9.60 10.67 -17.98
C GLU A 14 -10.02 9.52 -17.05
N PRO A 15 -10.44 9.80 -15.79
CA PRO A 15 -10.61 8.76 -14.78
C PRO A 15 -11.57 7.63 -15.15
N THR A 16 -12.68 7.95 -15.82
CA THR A 16 -13.68 6.95 -16.22
C THR A 16 -13.14 6.03 -17.31
N ALA A 17 -12.42 6.58 -18.28
CA ALA A 17 -11.76 5.82 -19.33
C ALA A 17 -10.67 4.90 -18.77
N GLU A 18 -9.84 5.39 -17.85
CA GLU A 18 -8.79 4.57 -17.24
C GLU A 18 -9.38 3.48 -16.33
N LEU A 19 -10.43 3.78 -15.55
CA LEU A 19 -11.17 2.76 -14.80
C LEU A 19 -11.70 1.64 -15.72
N ARG A 20 -12.29 1.99 -16.87
CA ARG A 20 -12.75 0.99 -17.86
C ARG A 20 -11.58 0.17 -18.41
N ARG A 21 -10.44 0.81 -18.69
CA ARG A 21 -9.23 0.13 -19.17
C ARG A 21 -8.72 -0.87 -18.12
N GLN A 22 -8.56 -0.44 -16.87
CA GLN A 22 -8.11 -1.30 -15.78
C GLN A 22 -9.07 -2.46 -15.53
N ARG A 23 -10.38 -2.24 -15.57
CA ARG A 23 -11.39 -3.30 -15.42
C ARG A 23 -11.24 -4.41 -16.47
N ARG A 24 -10.87 -4.06 -17.72
CA ARG A 24 -10.60 -5.05 -18.78
C ARG A 24 -9.31 -5.84 -18.53
N LEU A 25 -8.30 -5.21 -17.92
CA LEU A 25 -7.02 -5.85 -17.62
C LEU A 25 -7.04 -6.76 -16.39
N ILE A 26 -8.05 -6.66 -15.52
CA ILE A 26 -8.15 -7.48 -14.30
C ILE A 26 -8.04 -8.99 -14.60
N ALA A 27 -8.69 -9.49 -15.65
CA ALA A 27 -8.60 -10.91 -16.00
C ALA A 27 -7.16 -11.32 -16.35
N HIS A 28 -6.42 -10.45 -17.05
CA HIS A 28 -5.02 -10.68 -17.36
C HIS A 28 -4.16 -10.70 -16.08
N TYR A 29 -4.40 -9.78 -15.14
CA TYR A 29 -3.70 -9.77 -13.86
C TYR A 29 -4.02 -10.98 -12.99
N ALA A 30 -5.27 -11.43 -12.97
CA ALA A 30 -5.69 -12.61 -12.22
C ALA A 30 -5.00 -13.88 -12.71
N ARG A 31 -4.90 -14.10 -14.03
CA ARG A 31 -4.16 -15.24 -14.61
C ARG A 31 -2.69 -15.35 -14.18
N ARG A 32 -2.07 -14.24 -13.79
CA ARG A 32 -0.67 -14.22 -13.35
C ARG A 32 -0.49 -14.37 -11.85
N ALA A 33 -1.57 -14.17 -11.08
CA ALA A 33 -1.51 -14.05 -9.62
C ALA A 33 -2.31 -15.13 -8.88
N ALA A 34 -3.33 -15.70 -9.51
CA ALA A 34 -4.17 -16.73 -8.93
C ALA A 34 -3.56 -18.13 -9.10
N ALA A 35 -3.95 -19.06 -8.23
CA ALA A 35 -3.70 -20.48 -8.45
C ALA A 35 -4.50 -20.98 -9.68
N PRO A 36 -4.03 -22.04 -10.37
CA PRO A 36 -4.75 -22.62 -11.50
C PRO A 36 -6.20 -22.98 -11.13
N GLY A 37 -7.17 -22.50 -11.90
CA GLY A 37 -8.60 -22.74 -11.68
C GLY A 37 -9.31 -21.70 -10.81
N GLU A 38 -8.58 -20.79 -10.17
CA GLU A 38 -9.14 -19.72 -9.33
C GLU A 38 -9.21 -18.36 -10.03
N GLU A 39 -8.75 -18.27 -11.28
CA GLU A 39 -8.52 -17.00 -11.98
C GLU A 39 -9.78 -16.15 -12.08
N GLU A 40 -10.93 -16.75 -12.41
CA GLU A 40 -12.18 -16.01 -12.54
C GLU A 40 -12.72 -15.56 -11.19
N ALA A 41 -12.57 -16.37 -10.14
CA ALA A 41 -12.98 -15.99 -8.78
C ALA A 41 -12.15 -14.80 -8.27
N VAL A 42 -10.83 -14.85 -8.46
CA VAL A 42 -9.92 -13.75 -8.13
C VAL A 42 -10.22 -12.50 -8.96
N ALA A 43 -10.50 -12.66 -10.26
CA ALA A 43 -10.88 -11.56 -11.14
C ALA A 43 -12.20 -10.92 -10.70
N ALA A 44 -13.22 -11.72 -10.38
CA ALA A 44 -14.51 -11.24 -9.90
C ALA A 44 -14.37 -10.45 -8.59
N ARG A 45 -13.62 -10.97 -7.62
CA ARG A 45 -13.35 -10.27 -6.35
C ARG A 45 -12.61 -8.95 -6.56
N ALA A 46 -11.63 -8.92 -7.46
CA ALA A 46 -10.90 -7.70 -7.80
C ALA A 46 -11.77 -6.65 -8.51
N ARG A 47 -12.66 -7.08 -9.42
CA ARG A 47 -13.64 -6.18 -10.08
C ARG A 47 -14.58 -5.57 -9.05
N GLU A 48 -15.05 -6.36 -8.10
CA GLU A 48 -15.94 -5.90 -7.04
C GLU A 48 -15.25 -4.89 -6.12
N LEU A 49 -14.03 -5.19 -5.67
CA LEU A 49 -13.26 -4.28 -4.83
C LEU A 49 -12.95 -2.97 -5.58
N LEU A 50 -12.53 -3.04 -6.84
CA LEU A 50 -12.28 -1.83 -7.65
C LEU A 50 -13.56 -1.02 -7.83
N ARG A 51 -14.72 -1.66 -8.04
CA ARG A 51 -16.02 -0.99 -8.13
C ARG A 51 -16.35 -0.23 -6.86
N ARG A 52 -16.18 -0.87 -5.69
CA ARG A 52 -16.42 -0.23 -4.37
C ARG A 52 -15.47 0.93 -4.14
N PHE A 53 -14.19 0.72 -4.38
CA PHE A 53 -13.17 1.76 -4.24
C PHE A 53 -13.50 2.97 -5.13
N ALA A 54 -13.77 2.74 -6.42
CA ALA A 54 -14.10 3.80 -7.38
C ALA A 54 -15.40 4.55 -7.04
N GLY A 55 -16.32 3.91 -6.33
CA GLY A 55 -17.56 4.54 -5.85
C GLY A 55 -17.46 5.22 -4.49
N GLY A 56 -16.32 5.12 -3.80
CA GLY A 56 -16.11 5.69 -2.46
C GLY A 56 -15.21 6.93 -2.44
N ASP A 57 -15.15 7.59 -1.29
CA ASP A 57 -14.46 8.88 -1.12
C ASP A 57 -12.92 8.79 -1.27
N LEU A 58 -12.34 7.60 -1.10
CA LEU A 58 -10.90 7.41 -1.29
C LEU A 58 -10.47 7.52 -2.76
N PHE A 59 -11.35 7.24 -3.72
CA PHE A 59 -10.94 7.26 -5.13
C PHE A 59 -10.69 8.69 -5.65
N PRO A 60 -11.56 9.68 -5.41
CA PRO A 60 -11.24 11.08 -5.69
C PRO A 60 -9.94 11.54 -5.00
N HIS A 61 -9.71 11.11 -3.76
CA HIS A 61 -8.47 11.41 -3.05
C HIS A 61 -7.25 10.81 -3.76
N PHE A 62 -7.31 9.53 -4.15
CA PHE A 62 -6.27 8.85 -4.93
C PHE A 62 -5.94 9.59 -6.23
N LEU A 63 -6.96 10.00 -6.99
CA LEU A 63 -6.77 10.77 -8.22
C LEU A 63 -6.07 12.12 -7.95
N ALA A 64 -6.47 12.81 -6.89
CA ALA A 64 -5.87 14.09 -6.50
C ALA A 64 -4.41 13.98 -6.02
N LEU A 65 -3.89 12.77 -5.80
CA LEU A 65 -2.48 12.54 -5.50
C LEU A 65 -1.59 12.55 -6.75
N ALA A 66 -2.14 12.52 -7.97
CA ALA A 66 -1.39 12.46 -9.22
C ALA A 66 -0.10 13.32 -9.27
N PRO A 67 -0.13 14.64 -9.00
CA PRO A 67 1.08 15.48 -9.07
C PRO A 67 2.06 15.26 -7.91
N ARG A 68 1.65 14.51 -6.89
CA ARG A 68 2.39 14.29 -5.63
C ARG A 68 2.95 12.87 -5.52
N VAL A 69 2.58 11.96 -6.42
CA VAL A 69 3.11 10.59 -6.41
C VAL A 69 4.61 10.61 -6.65
N VAL A 70 5.35 10.03 -5.72
CA VAL A 70 6.80 9.81 -5.84
C VAL A 70 7.08 8.44 -6.44
N ALA A 71 6.39 7.41 -5.94
CA ALA A 71 6.52 6.04 -6.42
C ALA A 71 5.26 5.22 -6.13
N ARG A 72 5.06 4.15 -6.90
CA ARG A 72 4.08 3.09 -6.65
C ARG A 72 4.78 1.75 -6.77
N GLU A 73 4.42 0.81 -5.90
CA GLU A 73 5.09 -0.50 -5.79
C GLU A 73 6.62 -0.37 -5.70
N LEU A 74 7.11 0.50 -4.81
CA LEU A 74 8.54 0.74 -4.63
C LEU A 74 9.17 -0.44 -3.86
N PRO A 75 10.03 -1.26 -4.48
CA PRO A 75 10.72 -2.33 -3.76
C PRO A 75 11.70 -1.73 -2.74
N VAL A 76 11.77 -2.34 -1.56
CA VAL A 76 12.69 -1.98 -0.49
C VAL A 76 13.39 -3.21 0.07
N LEU A 77 14.67 -3.05 0.41
CA LEU A 77 15.43 -4.03 1.19
C LEU A 77 15.61 -3.46 2.59
N LEU A 78 15.13 -4.18 3.58
CA LEU A 78 15.20 -3.80 4.98
C LEU A 78 16.29 -4.63 5.67
N PRO A 79 16.94 -4.08 6.71
CA PRO A 79 17.77 -4.89 7.58
C PRO A 79 16.95 -6.04 8.17
N PRO A 80 17.59 -7.17 8.52
CA PRO A 80 16.91 -8.26 9.18
C PRO A 80 16.25 -7.76 10.46
N ALA A 81 15.03 -8.23 10.74
CA ALA A 81 14.33 -7.85 11.96
C ALA A 81 15.21 -8.27 13.15
N ALA A 82 15.60 -7.30 13.99
CA ALA A 82 16.29 -7.61 15.23
C ALA A 82 15.30 -8.35 16.12
N ASP A 83 15.47 -9.66 16.28
CA ASP A 83 14.85 -10.43 17.35
C ASP A 83 15.51 -9.99 18.68
N GLY A 84 15.20 -8.78 19.14
CA GLY A 84 15.64 -8.26 20.44
C GLY A 84 17.14 -8.04 20.65
N GLY A 85 17.99 -8.16 19.61
CA GLY A 85 19.43 -7.95 19.70
C GLY A 85 19.90 -6.78 18.84
N GLU A 86 20.78 -5.93 19.38
CA GLU A 86 21.49 -4.91 18.60
C GLU A 86 22.24 -5.59 17.44
N ALA A 87 22.20 -4.96 16.26
CA ALA A 87 22.99 -5.40 15.13
C ALA A 87 24.48 -5.29 15.50
N THR A 88 25.12 -6.41 15.79
CA THR A 88 26.57 -6.46 15.99
C THR A 88 27.26 -6.14 14.67
N GLU A 89 28.36 -5.38 14.71
CA GLU A 89 29.14 -4.95 13.53
C GLU A 89 29.70 -6.14 12.69
N GLU A 90 29.57 -7.36 13.19
CA GLU A 90 29.87 -8.60 12.49
C GLU A 90 28.67 -9.06 11.66
N GLY A 91 28.59 -8.53 10.44
CA GLY A 91 27.95 -9.15 9.28
C GLY A 91 26.46 -9.44 9.41
N ALA A 92 25.61 -8.49 9.01
CA ALA A 92 24.21 -8.80 8.71
C ALA A 92 24.14 -9.80 7.53
N VAL A 93 24.00 -11.10 7.84
CA VAL A 93 23.79 -12.16 6.84
C VAL A 93 22.29 -12.28 6.55
N GLY A 94 21.67 -11.22 6.02
CA GLY A 94 20.26 -11.27 5.66
C GLY A 94 19.65 -9.92 5.32
N PHE A 95 18.49 -9.96 4.66
CA PHE A 95 17.62 -8.80 4.42
C PHE A 95 16.17 -9.26 4.39
N VAL A 96 15.25 -8.36 4.71
CA VAL A 96 13.81 -8.54 4.47
C VAL A 96 13.43 -7.73 3.24
N SER A 97 12.93 -8.39 2.21
CA SER A 97 12.37 -7.70 1.04
C SER A 97 10.93 -7.29 1.30
N GLY A 98 10.58 -6.07 0.90
CA GLY A 98 9.21 -5.55 0.96
C GLY A 98 8.91 -4.64 -0.23
N THR A 99 7.65 -4.21 -0.32
CA THR A 99 7.21 -3.28 -1.35
C THR A 99 6.30 -2.23 -0.73
N LEU A 100 6.54 -0.96 -1.03
CA LEU A 100 5.67 0.15 -0.62
C LEU A 100 4.65 0.40 -1.73
N ASP A 101 3.36 0.22 -1.45
CA ASP A 101 2.30 0.32 -2.47
C ASP A 101 2.23 1.71 -3.11
N LEU A 102 2.28 2.76 -2.29
CA LEU A 102 2.28 4.15 -2.74
C LEU A 102 3.15 5.03 -1.83
N VAL A 103 4.00 5.84 -2.44
CA VAL A 103 4.73 6.92 -1.77
C VAL A 103 4.36 8.23 -2.44
N TYR A 104 3.91 9.22 -1.66
CA TYR A 104 3.54 10.54 -2.17
C TYR A 104 4.01 11.67 -1.25
N ARG A 105 4.08 12.89 -1.79
CA ARG A 105 4.42 14.11 -1.03
C ARG A 105 3.19 14.74 -0.40
N ASP A 106 3.30 15.11 0.87
CA ASP A 106 2.35 16.02 1.54
C ASP A 106 3.13 17.19 2.14
N GLY A 107 3.08 18.34 1.47
CA GLY A 107 4.01 19.45 1.73
C GLY A 107 5.46 19.00 1.59
N ASP A 108 6.27 19.27 2.62
CA ASP A 108 7.69 18.89 2.69
C ASP A 108 7.92 17.46 3.22
N ALA A 109 6.86 16.73 3.58
CA ALA A 109 6.94 15.39 4.11
C ALA A 109 6.59 14.33 3.06
N LEU A 110 7.15 13.13 3.21
CA LEU A 110 6.68 11.95 2.49
C LEU A 110 5.59 11.24 3.29
N VAL A 111 4.71 10.58 2.56
CA VAL A 111 3.71 9.67 3.08
C VAL A 111 3.83 8.35 2.37
N ILE A 112 3.80 7.27 3.13
CA ILE A 112 3.70 5.89 2.66
C ILE A 112 2.26 5.46 2.89
N ALA A 113 1.54 5.13 1.81
CA ALA A 113 0.22 4.54 1.88
C ALA A 113 0.31 3.06 1.47
N ASP A 114 -0.14 2.20 2.37
CA ASP A 114 -0.20 0.74 2.18
C ASP A 114 -1.68 0.33 2.03
N TYR A 115 -2.00 -0.34 0.95
CA TYR A 115 -3.36 -0.71 0.58
C TYR A 115 -3.77 -1.99 1.29
N LYS A 116 -4.93 -1.94 1.96
CA LYS A 116 -5.57 -3.11 2.55
C LYS A 116 -6.82 -3.48 1.78
N THR A 117 -6.85 -4.71 1.27
CA THR A 117 -7.98 -5.26 0.51
C THR A 117 -8.95 -6.07 1.37
N ASP A 118 -8.58 -6.34 2.62
CA ASP A 118 -9.38 -7.11 3.56
C ASP A 118 -10.72 -6.40 3.87
N ALA A 119 -11.78 -7.19 3.98
CA ALA A 119 -13.05 -6.72 4.51
C ALA A 119 -12.96 -6.80 6.04
N VAL A 120 -12.63 -5.67 6.67
CA VAL A 120 -12.57 -5.53 8.12
C VAL A 120 -13.72 -4.64 8.57
N ASP A 121 -14.45 -5.07 9.61
CA ASP A 121 -15.54 -4.30 10.17
C ASP A 121 -15.05 -3.01 10.83
N GLY A 122 -15.88 -1.96 10.77
CA GLY A 122 -15.50 -0.61 11.22
C GLY A 122 -15.01 -0.54 12.67
N GLY A 123 -15.56 -1.37 13.56
CA GLY A 123 -15.14 -1.45 14.97
C GLY A 123 -13.78 -2.11 15.20
N GLU A 124 -13.29 -2.90 14.24
CA GLU A 124 -12.05 -3.66 14.35
C GLU A 124 -10.88 -3.04 13.60
N LEU A 125 -11.14 -2.06 12.72
CA LEU A 125 -10.13 -1.40 11.89
C LEU A 125 -8.93 -0.88 12.67
N ALA A 126 -9.16 -0.26 13.83
CA ALA A 126 -8.08 0.27 14.67
C ALA A 126 -7.23 -0.86 15.27
N ALA A 127 -7.85 -1.95 15.73
CA ALA A 127 -7.15 -3.11 16.27
C ALA A 127 -6.36 -3.84 15.17
N HIS A 128 -6.95 -3.96 13.98
CA HIS A 128 -6.30 -4.51 12.79
C HIS A 128 -5.08 -3.65 12.38
N ALA A 129 -5.25 -2.32 12.35
CA ALA A 129 -4.19 -1.39 11.99
C ALA A 129 -2.96 -1.50 12.89
N ARG A 130 -3.13 -1.72 14.20
CA ARG A 130 -2.03 -1.86 15.16
C ARG A 130 -1.02 -2.95 14.78
N ARG A 131 -1.46 -4.02 14.11
CA ARG A 131 -0.60 -5.12 13.65
C ARG A 131 0.48 -4.64 12.68
N TYR A 132 0.23 -3.56 11.93
CA TYR A 132 1.16 -3.00 10.95
C TYR A 132 2.06 -1.90 11.52
N ALA A 133 1.98 -1.58 12.82
CA ALA A 133 2.79 -0.52 13.40
C ALA A 133 4.30 -0.80 13.31
N ALA A 134 4.72 -2.06 13.49
CA ALA A 134 6.13 -2.44 13.35
C ALA A 134 6.63 -2.32 11.90
N GLN A 135 5.84 -2.81 10.95
CA GLN A 135 6.12 -2.68 9.50
C GLN A 135 6.22 -1.20 9.09
N GLY A 136 5.26 -0.38 9.51
CA GLY A 136 5.25 1.05 9.23
C GLY A 136 6.50 1.76 9.73
N ARG A 137 6.98 1.42 10.94
CA ARG A 137 8.26 1.94 11.47
C ARG A 137 9.45 1.51 10.60
N ALA A 138 9.50 0.25 10.18
CA ALA A 138 10.58 -0.25 9.33
C ALA A 138 10.61 0.46 7.96
N TYR A 139 9.45 0.62 7.32
CA TYR A 139 9.34 1.33 6.04
C TYR A 139 9.68 2.82 6.16
N ALA A 140 9.20 3.49 7.20
CA ALA A 140 9.53 4.89 7.46
C ALA A 140 11.04 5.07 7.71
N ALA A 141 11.67 4.17 8.48
CA ALA A 141 13.11 4.18 8.71
C ALA A 141 13.90 4.00 7.40
N ALA A 142 13.51 3.03 6.57
CA ALA A 142 14.15 2.76 5.29
C ALA A 142 14.13 3.97 4.35
N LEU A 143 12.97 4.63 4.18
CA LEU A 143 12.89 5.84 3.37
C LEU A 143 13.63 7.03 3.99
N THR A 144 13.61 7.16 5.32
CA THR A 144 14.36 8.21 6.02
C THR A 144 15.85 8.10 5.74
N GLN A 145 16.40 6.89 5.83
CA GLN A 145 17.80 6.63 5.54
C GLN A 145 18.11 6.81 4.05
N ALA A 146 17.31 6.21 3.16
CA ALA A 146 17.57 6.23 1.73
C ALA A 146 17.50 7.64 1.11
N PHE A 147 16.60 8.49 1.61
CA PHE A 147 16.40 9.85 1.08
C PHE A 147 16.97 10.94 2.01
N ALA A 148 17.69 10.57 3.07
CA ALA A 148 18.22 11.49 4.09
C ALA A 148 17.16 12.49 4.60
N LEU A 149 15.96 11.98 4.90
CA LEU A 149 14.81 12.83 5.24
C LEU A 149 14.99 13.46 6.61
N ARG A 150 14.59 14.74 6.74
CA ARG A 150 14.63 15.46 8.02
C ARG A 150 13.60 14.94 9.03
N ARG A 151 12.54 14.29 8.55
CA ARG A 151 11.46 13.72 9.35
C ARG A 151 11.04 12.38 8.73
N PRO A 152 10.67 11.39 9.56
CA PRO A 152 10.18 10.13 9.03
C PRO A 152 8.87 10.32 8.27
N PRO A 153 8.64 9.57 7.17
CA PRO A 153 7.37 9.59 6.47
C PRO A 153 6.21 9.20 7.39
N ARG A 154 5.03 9.78 7.17
CA ARG A 154 3.81 9.22 7.77
C ARG A 154 3.50 7.87 7.11
N PHE A 155 3.00 6.93 7.90
CA PHE A 155 2.56 5.62 7.39
C PHE A 155 1.05 5.50 7.55
N GLU A 156 0.36 5.31 6.43
CA GLU A 156 -1.09 5.25 6.31
C GLU A 156 -1.53 3.88 5.80
N LEU A 157 -2.57 3.33 6.42
CA LEU A 157 -3.25 2.13 5.91
C LEU A 157 -4.53 2.56 5.20
N TRP A 158 -4.60 2.28 3.91
CA TRP A 158 -5.73 2.60 3.06
C TRP A 158 -6.61 1.36 2.89
N TYR A 159 -7.67 1.27 3.70
CA TYR A 159 -8.64 0.18 3.63
C TYR A 159 -9.61 0.41 2.48
N LEU A 160 -9.29 -0.19 1.33
CA LEU A 160 -9.98 0.06 0.06
C LEU A 160 -11.45 -0.37 0.11
N ASN A 161 -11.74 -1.48 0.80
CA ASN A 161 -13.12 -1.96 0.94
C ASN A 161 -13.95 -1.09 1.91
N ALA A 162 -13.32 -0.53 2.93
CA ALA A 162 -13.98 0.31 3.93
C ALA A 162 -14.05 1.80 3.52
N GLY A 163 -13.26 2.22 2.52
CA GLY A 163 -13.16 3.63 2.14
C GLY A 163 -12.59 4.50 3.26
N ARG A 164 -11.58 3.99 3.98
CA ARG A 164 -10.98 4.68 5.14
C ARG A 164 -9.46 4.66 5.08
N VAL A 165 -8.85 5.78 5.50
CA VAL A 165 -7.42 5.85 5.84
C VAL A 165 -7.30 5.75 7.36
N VAL A 166 -6.40 4.89 7.84
CA VAL A 166 -6.14 4.70 9.26
C VAL A 166 -4.64 4.77 9.51
N LEU A 167 -4.24 5.55 10.52
CA LEU A 167 -2.87 5.57 11.00
C LEU A 167 -2.67 4.44 12.02
N PRO A 168 -1.68 3.55 11.84
CA PRO A 168 -1.40 2.51 12.82
C PRO A 168 -0.64 3.13 14.00
N SER A 169 -1.38 3.64 14.98
CA SER A 169 -0.80 4.10 16.25
C SER A 169 -0.38 2.92 17.11
N ALA A 170 0.79 2.99 17.74
CA ALA A 170 1.08 2.15 18.90
C ALA A 170 0.09 2.50 20.02
N ALA A 171 -0.33 1.51 20.83
CA ALA A 171 -1.12 1.81 22.03
C ALA A 171 -0.39 2.87 22.86
N GLY A 172 -1.13 3.88 23.33
CA GLY A 172 -0.58 4.95 24.15
C GLY A 172 0.25 4.39 25.30
N ARG A 173 1.42 4.97 25.49
CA ARG A 173 2.16 4.83 26.75
C ARG A 173 1.41 5.53 27.86
#